data_AF-A0A117N371-F1
#
_entry.id   AF-A0A117N371-F1
#
_cell.length_a   1.000
_cell.length_b   1.000
_cell.length_c   1.000
_cell.angle_alpha   90.00
_cell.angle_beta   90.00
_cell.angle_gamma   90.00
#
_symmetry.space_group_name_H-M   'P 1'
#
loop_
_entity.id
_entity.type
_entity.pdbx_description
1 polymer ?
#
loop_
_entity_poly.entity_id
_entity_poly.type
_entity_poly.pdbx_seq_one_letter_code
_entity_poly.pdbx_strand_id
1 'polypeptide(L)' 'MEDNSEVAAKEGLKDMSFKVGRGFHYRFKIEAIREGITMKDLLVRCFEAYIRSKSDKAS' A
#
# COMPACT_ATOMS: atom_id res chain seq x y z
N MET A 1 27.77 -11.11 -3.78
CA MET A 1 26.59 -10.24 -3.95
C MET A 1 25.46 -10.99 -3.30
N GLU A 2 25.19 -10.67 -2.03
CA GLU A 2 24.07 -11.30 -1.32
C GLU A 2 22.78 -10.78 -1.95
N ASP A 3 21.92 -11.72 -2.33
CA ASP A 3 20.61 -11.44 -2.88
C ASP A 3 19.75 -10.83 -1.77
N ASN A 4 19.65 -9.50 -1.77
CA ASN A 4 18.90 -8.72 -0.80
C ASN A 4 17.38 -8.99 -0.82
N SER A 5 16.87 -9.80 -1.77
CA SER A 5 15.45 -10.15 -1.84
C SER A 5 15.01 -11.12 -0.75
N GLU A 6 15.91 -12.01 -0.29
CA GLU A 6 15.58 -13.04 0.69
C GLU A 6 15.46 -12.48 2.12
N VAL A 7 16.22 -11.43 2.42
CA VAL A 7 16.22 -10.77 3.75
C VAL A 7 14.92 -9.99 3.97
N ALA A 8 14.43 -9.31 2.93
CA ALA A 8 13.17 -8.57 2.99
C ALA A 8 11.94 -9.47 3.20
N ALA A 9 11.98 -10.71 2.69
CA ALA A 9 10.89 -11.67 2.85
C ALA A 9 10.83 -12.27 4.27
N LYS A 10 11.96 -12.37 4.98
CA LYS A 10 12.05 -12.99 6.32
C LYS A 10 11.63 -12.08 7.48
N GLU A 11 11.75 -10.77 7.35
CA GLU A 11 11.42 -9.84 8.45
C GLU A 11 9.93 -9.50 8.55
N GLY A 12 9.14 -9.85 7.53
CA GLY A 12 7.77 -9.38 7.40
C GLY A 12 7.74 -7.86 7.18
N LEU A 13 6.85 -7.39 6.31
CA LEU A 13 6.67 -5.93 6.18
C LEU A 13 6.15 -5.40 7.51
N LYS A 14 6.97 -4.59 8.19
CA LYS A 14 6.61 -3.96 9.46
C LYS A 14 5.28 -3.22 9.29
N ASP A 15 4.34 -3.48 10.20
CA ASP A 15 3.08 -2.73 10.21
C ASP A 15 3.38 -1.24 10.40
N MET A 16 2.96 -0.43 9.43
CA MET A 16 3.11 1.02 9.45
C MET A 16 1.79 1.65 9.87
N SER A 17 1.86 2.54 10.86
CA SER A 17 0.71 3.33 11.30
C SER A 17 0.83 4.75 10.75
N PHE A 18 -0.13 5.17 9.93
CA PHE A 18 -0.19 6.51 9.37
C PHE A 18 -1.29 7.32 10.04
N LYS A 19 -0.97 8.56 10.43
CA LYS A 19 -1.98 9.53 10.85
C LYS A 19 -2.53 10.23 9.61
N VAL A 20 -3.84 10.15 9.43
CA VAL A 20 -4.57 10.81 8.35
C VAL A 20 -5.74 11.61 8.90
N GLY A 21 -6.21 12.60 8.15
CA GLY A 21 -7.40 13.36 8.52
C GLY A 21 -8.64 12.46 8.60
N ARG A 22 -9.55 12.74 9.55
CA ARG A 22 -10.78 11.96 9.77
C ARG A 22 -11.63 11.81 8.51
N GLY A 23 -11.76 12.89 7.72
CA GLY A 23 -12.53 12.86 6.47
C GLY A 23 -11.94 11.91 5.43
N PHE A 24 -10.62 11.89 5.30
CA PHE A 24 -9.93 10.93 4.42
C PHE A 24 -10.13 9.50 4.92
N HIS A 25 -9.88 9.25 6.21
CA HIS A 25 -10.04 7.92 6.81
C HIS A 25 -11.45 7.36 6.58
N TYR A 26 -12.49 8.18 6.81
CA TYR A 26 -13.87 7.77 6.59
C TYR A 26 -14.14 7.39 5.14
N ARG A 27 -13.77 8.26 4.20
CA ARG A 27 -13.97 8.00 2.76
C ARG A 27 -13.21 6.75 2.31
N PHE A 28 -11.98 6.59 2.77
CA PHE A 28 -11.15 5.44 2.46
C PHE A 28 -11.73 4.13 3.00
N LYS A 29 -12.30 4.15 4.21
CA LYS A 29 -13.02 3.01 4.78
C LYS A 29 -14.24 2.63 3.96
N ILE A 30 -15.05 3.61 3.53
CA ILE A 30 -16.23 3.37 2.68
C ILE A 30 -15.82 2.73 1.35
N GLU A 31 -14.73 3.20 0.75
CA GLU A 31 -14.20 2.64 -0.50
C GLU A 31 -13.77 1.18 -0.34
N ALA A 32 -13.02 0.87 0.72
CA ALA A 32 -12.61 -0.51 0.99
C ALA A 32 -13.81 -1.45 1.19
N ILE A 33 -14.85 -1.00 1.90
CA ILE A 33 -16.10 -1.76 2.07
C ILE A 33 -16.79 -1.98 0.72
N ARG A 34 -16.84 -0.96 -0.14
CA ARG A 34 -17.45 -1.04 -1.47
C ARG A 34 -16.74 -2.07 -2.37
N GLU A 35 -15.41 -2.15 -2.28
CA GLU A 35 -14.60 -3.14 -3.00
C GLU A 35 -14.59 -4.54 -2.34
N GLY A 36 -15.18 -4.70 -1.14
CA GLY A 36 -15.18 -5.97 -0.42
C GLY A 36 -13.79 -6.38 0.10
N ILE A 37 -12.89 -5.42 0.35
CA ILE A 37 -11.51 -5.65 0.81
C ILE A 37 -11.22 -4.90 2.11
N THR A 38 -10.08 -5.19 2.75
CA THR A 38 -9.66 -4.43 3.93
C THR A 38 -9.07 -3.07 3.54
N MET A 39 -9.06 -2.11 4.48
CA MET A 39 -8.35 -0.84 4.26
C MET A 39 -6.84 -1.06 4.02
N LYS A 40 -6.25 -2.11 4.58
CA LYS A 40 -4.84 -2.46 4.34
C LYS A 40 -4.63 -2.87 2.88
N ASP A 41 -5.50 -3.72 2.35
CA ASP A 41 -5.42 -4.18 0.95
C ASP A 41 -5.62 -3.02 -0.03
N LEU A 42 -6.61 -2.15 0.23
CA LEU A 42 -6.83 -0.96 -0.58
C LEU A 42 -5.59 -0.05 -0.58
N LEU A 43 -4.95 0.13 0.57
CA LEU A 43 -3.74 0.94 0.70
C LEU A 43 -2.58 0.35 -0.11
N VAL A 44 -2.36 -0.97 -0.03
CA VAL A 44 -1.34 -1.67 -0.83
C VAL A 44 -1.60 -1.46 -2.32
N ARG A 45 -2.84 -1.64 -2.79
CA ARG A 45 -3.21 -1.40 -4.20
C ARG A 45 -2.92 0.04 -4.65
N CYS A 46 -3.23 1.03 -3.82
CA CYS A 46 -2.94 2.44 -4.13
C CYS A 46 -1.44 2.68 -4.28
N PHE A 47 -0.61 2.10 -3.39
CA PHE A 47 0.84 2.25 -3.48
C PHE A 47 1.41 1.55 -4.71
N GLU A 48 0.98 0.33 -5.02
CA GLU A 48 1.39 -0.36 -6.24
C GLU A 48 1.02 0.43 -7.50
N ALA A 49 -0.21 0.96 -7.58
CA ALA A 49 -0.64 1.79 -8.70
C ALA A 49 0.21 3.06 -8.83
N TYR A 50 0.55 3.70 -7.70
CA TYR A 50 1.44 4.85 -7.69
C TYR A 50 2.84 4.51 -8.21
N ILE A 51 3.44 3.41 -7.73
CA ILE A 51 4.75 2.94 -8.17
C ILE A 51 4.75 2.66 -9.67
N ARG A 52 3.75 1.91 -10.17
CA ARG A 52 3.57 1.65 -11.61
C ARG A 52 3.49 2.96 -12.42
N SER A 53 2.67 3.91 -11.97
CA SER A 53 2.53 5.22 -12.64
C SER A 53 3.81 6.06 -12.71
N LYS A 54 4.78 5.79 -11.83
CA LYS A 54 6.10 6.44 -11.82
C LYS A 54 7.09 5.72 -12.72
N SER A 55 7.04 4.39 -12.77
CA SER A 55 7.84 3.60 -13.71
C SER A 55 7.48 3.93 -15.16
N ASP A 56 6.19 4.02 -15.47
CA ASP A 56 5.70 4.27 -16.84
C ASP A 56 6.03 5.68 -17.36
N LYS A 57 6.30 6.64 -16.47
CA LYS A 57 6.70 8.01 -16.83
C LYS A 57 8.21 8.18 -17.06
N ALA A 58 8.99 7.13 -16.78
CA ALA A 58 10.44 7.10 -16.97
C ALA A 58 10.87 6.31 -18.22
N SER A 59 9.90 5.78 -18.98
CA SER A 59 10.10 5.17 -20.31
C SER A 59 9.66 6.13 -21.41
#